data_AF-A0A421J4B9-F1
#
_entry.id   AF-A0A421J4B9-F1
#
_cell.length_a   1.000
_cell.length_b   1.000
_cell.length_c   1.000
_cell.angle_alpha   90.00
_cell.angle_beta   90.00
_cell.angle_gamma   90.00
#
_symmetry.space_group_name_H-M   'P 1'
#
loop_
_entity.id
_entity.type
_entity.pdbx_description
1 polymer ?
#
loop_
_entity_poly.entity_id
_entity_poly.type
_entity_poly.pdbx_seq_one_letter_code
_entity_poly.pdbx_strand_id
1 'polypeptide(L)'
;MGSFDNTSKDARPSTLTEEQKKAHHIASEQKRRENIRSEFDRIVALTPTLNESENRSELNILTKSADYIDYLKEENERLIQLCRERGITLPEELVYTGPGTKN
;
A
#
# COMPACT_ATOMS: atom_id res chain seq x y z
N MET A 1 -28.03 -9.59 -56.28
CA MET A 1 -26.76 -10.23 -56.67
C MET A 1 -25.66 -9.18 -56.47
N GLY A 2 -24.72 -9.42 -55.55
CA GLY A 2 -23.50 -8.60 -55.42
C GLY A 2 -23.51 -7.56 -54.30
N SER A 3 -23.23 -8.03 -53.08
CA SER A 3 -22.82 -7.24 -51.93
C SER A 3 -21.50 -6.50 -52.18
N PHE A 4 -21.35 -5.31 -51.62
CA PHE A 4 -20.06 -4.79 -51.18
C PHE A 4 -20.22 -4.28 -49.75
N ASP A 5 -20.03 -5.20 -48.81
CA ASP A 5 -19.88 -4.87 -47.40
C ASP A 5 -18.58 -4.09 -47.22
N ASN A 6 -18.68 -2.78 -46.98
CA ASN A 6 -17.55 -2.00 -46.48
C ASN A 6 -17.47 -2.20 -44.96
N THR A 7 -16.83 -3.30 -44.56
CA THR A 7 -16.41 -3.50 -43.18
C THR A 7 -15.28 -2.53 -42.85
N SER A 8 -15.62 -1.34 -42.36
CA SER A 8 -14.67 -0.48 -41.65
C SER A 8 -14.42 -1.04 -40.23
N LYS A 9 -13.80 -2.22 -40.17
CA LYS A 9 -12.98 -2.65 -39.03
C LYS A 9 -11.57 -2.10 -39.25
N ASP A 10 -10.96 -1.68 -38.15
CA ASP A 10 -9.57 -1.21 -38.05
C ASP A 10 -9.29 0.25 -38.44
N ALA A 11 -9.80 1.16 -37.60
CA ALA A 11 -9.11 2.39 -37.28
C ALA A 11 -8.79 2.45 -35.78
N ARG A 12 -8.13 1.41 -35.25
CA ARG A 12 -7.27 1.61 -34.09
C ARG A 12 -5.97 2.19 -34.64
N PRO A 13 -5.61 3.46 -34.39
CA PRO A 13 -4.30 3.95 -34.77
C PRO A 13 -3.26 3.12 -34.02
N SER A 14 -2.66 2.20 -34.77
CA SER A 14 -1.50 1.43 -34.38
C SER A 14 -0.35 2.40 -34.12
N THR A 15 0.34 2.14 -33.02
CA THR A 15 1.58 2.77 -32.55
C THR A 15 1.43 4.24 -32.13
N LEU A 16 1.33 4.44 -30.80
CA LEU A 16 1.78 5.68 -30.15
C LEU A 16 3.10 6.11 -30.78
N THR A 17 3.23 7.37 -31.19
CA THR A 17 4.51 7.90 -31.68
C THR A 17 5.58 7.75 -30.59
N GLU A 18 6.85 7.68 -30.95
CA GLU A 18 7.93 7.58 -29.96
C GLU A 18 7.90 8.73 -28.94
N GLU A 19 7.48 9.92 -29.37
CA GLU A 19 7.21 11.07 -28.50
C GLU A 19 6.04 10.83 -27.53
N GLN A 20 4.91 10.29 -28.01
CA GLN A 20 3.76 9.94 -27.17
C GLN A 20 4.09 8.82 -26.18
N LYS A 21 4.86 7.80 -26.60
CA LYS A 21 5.34 6.74 -25.70
C LYS A 21 6.23 7.32 -24.61
N LYS A 22 7.17 8.22 -24.97
CA LYS A 22 8.06 8.88 -24.01
C LYS A 22 7.27 9.72 -23.00
N ALA A 23 6.30 10.50 -23.47
CA ALA A 23 5.42 11.29 -22.60
C ALA A 23 4.61 10.41 -21.64
N HIS A 24 3.99 9.34 -22.14
CA HIS A 24 3.21 8.41 -21.32
C HIS A 24 4.09 7.68 -20.29
N HIS A 25 5.30 7.26 -20.67
CA HIS A 25 6.25 6.63 -19.76
C HIS A 25 6.64 7.57 -18.61
N ILE A 26 6.96 8.83 -18.91
CA ILE A 26 7.29 9.84 -17.89
C ILE A 26 6.10 10.07 -16.96
N ALA A 27 4.89 10.24 -17.50
CA ALA A 27 3.68 10.44 -16.71
C ALA A 27 3.36 9.23 -15.82
N SER A 28 3.48 8.01 -16.35
CA SER A 28 3.26 6.78 -15.58
C SER A 28 4.26 6.63 -14.43
N GLU A 29 5.53 6.95 -14.67
CA GLU A 29 6.56 6.87 -13.63
C GLU A 29 6.40 7.97 -12.59
N GLN A 30 6.02 9.19 -12.99
CA GLN A 30 5.70 10.26 -12.06
C GLN A 30 4.54 9.86 -11.14
N LYS A 31 3.44 9.36 -11.71
CA LYS A 31 2.30 8.86 -10.92
C LYS A 31 2.70 7.71 -9.99
N ARG A 32 3.54 6.78 -10.47
CA ARG A 32 4.07 5.69 -9.63
C ARG A 32 4.86 6.23 -8.44
N ARG A 33 5.72 7.24 -8.65
CA ARG A 33 6.51 7.87 -7.58
C ARG A 33 5.66 8.65 -6.60
N GLU A 34 4.66 9.39 -7.08
CA GLU A 34 3.71 10.11 -6.24
C GLU A 34 2.92 9.15 -5.35
N ASN A 35 2.44 8.03 -5.90
CA ASN A 35 1.76 7.00 -5.12
C ASN A 35 2.67 6.42 -4.03
N ILE A 36 3.91 6.03 -4.38
CA ILE A 36 4.87 5.50 -3.40
C ILE A 36 5.09 6.52 -2.27
N ARG A 37 5.27 7.79 -2.61
CA ARG A 37 5.49 8.85 -1.61
C ARG A 37 4.29 9.05 -0.71
N SER A 38 3.07 9.02 -1.25
CA SER A 38 1.84 9.09 -0.46
C SER A 38 1.71 7.93 0.53
N GLU A 39 2.15 6.71 0.16
CA GLU A 39 2.13 5.58 1.09
C GLU A 39 3.17 5.74 2.21
N PHE A 40 4.35 6.30 1.90
CA PHE A 40 5.34 6.66 2.93
C PHE A 40 4.80 7.72 3.90
N ASP A 41 4.12 8.74 3.40
CA ASP A 41 3.50 9.78 4.24
C ASP A 41 2.43 9.15 5.18
N ARG A 42 1.67 8.17 4.68
CA ARG A 42 0.72 7.40 5.50
C ARG A 42 1.41 6.58 6.58
N ILE A 43 2.52 5.93 6.27
CA ILE A 43 3.31 5.16 7.24
C ILE A 43 3.83 6.09 8.35
N VAL A 44 4.36 7.27 7.98
CA VAL A 44 4.82 8.28 8.95
C VAL A 44 3.68 8.71 9.89
N ALA A 45 2.48 8.94 9.36
CA ALA A 45 1.32 9.34 10.17
C ALA A 45 0.85 8.25 11.16
N LEU A 46 1.10 6.97 10.87
CA LEU A 46 0.70 5.84 11.72
C LEU A 46 1.73 5.46 12.78
N THR A 47 2.99 5.84 12.60
CA THR A 47 4.10 5.44 13.47
C THR A 47 4.44 6.58 14.45
N PRO A 48 4.08 6.48 15.74
CA PRO A 48 4.25 7.58 16.71
C PRO A 48 5.70 7.98 16.96
N THR A 49 6.65 7.11 16.62
CA THR A 49 8.09 7.32 16.81
C THR A 49 8.75 8.08 15.65
N LEU A 50 7.99 8.41 14.60
CA LEU A 50 8.42 9.22 13.47
C LEU A 50 7.85 10.64 13.60
N ASN A 51 8.72 11.63 13.72
CA ASN A 51 8.33 13.04 13.67
C ASN A 51 8.38 13.57 12.22
N GLU A 52 7.66 14.66 11.93
CA GLU A 52 7.69 15.32 10.61
C GLU A 52 9.09 15.78 10.18
N SER A 53 10.04 15.91 11.11
CA SER A 53 11.44 16.20 10.82
C SER A 53 12.26 14.98 10.35
N GLU A 54 11.80 13.77 10.69
CA GLU A 54 12.47 12.49 10.37
C GLU A 54 11.86 11.79 9.14
N ASN A 55 10.77 12.34 8.57
CA ASN A 55 10.03 11.81 7.42
C ASN A 55 10.79 11.85 6.07
N ARG A 56 12.07 12.24 6.07
CA ARG A 56 12.85 12.43 4.83
C ARG A 56 13.67 11.22 4.42
N SER A 57 13.95 10.30 5.36
CA SER A 57 14.75 9.11 5.09
C SER A 57 13.85 7.88 4.94
N GLU A 58 13.72 7.37 3.71
CA GLU A 58 12.93 6.15 3.41
C GLU A 58 13.37 4.97 4.27
N LEU A 59 14.69 4.78 4.44
CA LEU A 59 15.24 3.71 5.28
C LEU A 59 14.79 3.86 6.74
N ASN A 60 14.87 5.07 7.30
CA ASN A 60 14.47 5.29 8.70
C ASN A 60 12.97 5.07 8.88
N ILE A 61 12.16 5.49 7.91
CA ILE A 61 10.71 5.27 7.96
C ILE A 61 10.42 3.77 8.00
N LEU A 62 11.03 2.99 7.11
CA LEU A 62 10.83 1.53 7.07
C LEU A 62 11.31 0.86 8.36
N THR A 63 12.51 1.20 8.84
CA THR A 63 13.06 0.62 10.08
C THR A 63 12.17 0.92 11.28
N LYS A 64 11.86 2.19 11.54
CA LYS A 64 11.02 2.56 12.70
C LYS A 64 9.62 1.97 12.62
N SER A 65 9.08 1.82 11.41
CA SER A 65 7.76 1.22 11.22
C SER A 65 7.79 -0.29 11.46
N ALA A 66 8.85 -0.98 11.06
CA ALA A 66 9.06 -2.38 11.40
C ALA A 66 9.19 -2.57 12.92
N ASP A 67 10.01 -1.74 13.57
CA ASP A 67 10.17 -1.76 15.03
C ASP A 67 8.84 -1.52 15.74
N TYR A 68 8.02 -0.59 15.23
CA TYR A 68 6.70 -0.29 15.79
C TYR A 68 5.70 -1.45 15.61
N ILE A 69 5.74 -2.15 14.46
CA ILE A 69 4.94 -3.35 14.25
C ILE A 69 5.30 -4.44 15.27
N ASP A 70 6.58 -4.64 15.54
CA ASP A 70 7.01 -5.65 16.52
C ASP A 70 6.61 -5.25 17.95
N TYR A 71 6.78 -3.97 18.31
CA TYR A 71 6.26 -3.44 19.57
C TYR A 71 4.75 -3.66 19.73
N LEU A 72 3.94 -3.39 18.69
CA LEU A 72 2.49 -3.58 18.74
C LEU A 72 2.10 -5.05 18.95
N LYS A 73 2.86 -6.01 18.39
CA LYS A 73 2.63 -7.44 18.63
C LYS A 73 2.88 -7.80 20.10
N GLU A 74 4.02 -7.37 20.64
CA GLU A 74 4.38 -7.63 22.04
C GLU A 74 3.36 -7.00 23.00
N GLU A 75 2.96 -5.75 22.76
CA GLU A 75 1.96 -5.08 23.60
C GLU A 75 0.59 -5.75 23.50
N ASN A 76 0.20 -6.24 22.32
CA ASN A 76 -1.03 -7.01 22.18
C ASN A 76 -1.00 -8.31 22.98
N GLU A 77 0.09 -9.07 22.91
CA GLU A 77 0.27 -10.30 23.71
C GLU A 77 0.19 -10.01 25.21
N ARG A 78 0.83 -8.92 25.65
CA ARG A 78 0.78 -8.46 27.04
C ARG A 78 -0.64 -8.11 27.48
N LEU A 79 -1.38 -7.36 26.67
CA LEU A 79 -2.76 -6.97 26.96
C LEU A 79 -3.68 -8.19 27.01
N ILE A 80 -3.51 -9.13 26.09
CA ILE A 80 -4.25 -10.41 26.09
C ILE A 80 -3.99 -11.16 27.40
N GLN A 81 -2.72 -11.27 27.82
CA GLN A 81 -2.36 -11.95 29.05
C GLN A 81 -2.99 -11.25 30.27
N LEU A 82 -2.97 -9.93 30.30
CA LEU A 82 -3.57 -9.13 31.38
C LEU A 82 -5.10 -9.29 31.45
N CYS A 83 -5.77 -9.37 30.30
CA CYS A 83 -7.21 -9.66 30.24
C CYS A 83 -7.52 -11.07 30.78
N ARG A 84 -6.72 -12.08 30.42
CA ARG A 84 -6.85 -13.45 30.93
C ARG A 84 -6.71 -13.50 32.45
N GLU A 85 -5.71 -12.83 33.00
CA GLU A 85 -5.48 -12.76 34.46
C GLU A 85 -6.63 -12.11 35.21
N ARG A 86 -7.30 -11.13 34.58
CA ARG A 86 -8.47 -10.44 35.15
C ARG A 86 -9.80 -11.14 34.86
N GLY A 87 -9.78 -12.29 34.17
CA GLY A 87 -11.00 -13.02 33.80
C GLY A 87 -11.86 -12.28 32.77
N ILE A 88 -11.30 -11.35 32.01
CA ILE A 88 -12.00 -10.62 30.95
C ILE A 88 -12.04 -11.51 29.71
N THR A 89 -13.24 -11.77 29.18
CA THR A 89 -13.42 -12.49 27.92
C THR A 89 -12.95 -11.61 26.76
N LEU A 90 -11.98 -12.11 25.98
CA LEU A 90 -11.46 -11.42 24.80
C LEU A 90 -12.28 -11.82 23.56
N PRO A 91 -12.88 -10.86 22.85
CA PRO A 91 -13.43 -11.08 21.51
C PRO A 91 -12.38 -11.63 20.55
N GLU A 92 -12.77 -12.60 19.73
CA GLU A 92 -11.88 -13.26 18.75
C GLU A 92 -11.29 -12.26 17.73
N GLU A 93 -12.04 -11.21 17.41
CA GLU A 93 -11.62 -10.12 16.51
C GLU A 93 -10.43 -9.28 17.02
N LEU A 94 -10.14 -9.33 18.33
CA LEU A 94 -9.01 -8.62 18.93
C LEU A 94 -7.75 -9.49 19.02
N VAL A 95 -7.86 -10.79 18.71
CA VAL A 95 -6.72 -11.69 18.68
C VAL A 95 -5.98 -11.48 17.37
N TYR A 96 -4.73 -11.02 17.45
CA TYR A 96 -3.88 -10.90 16.27
C TYR A 96 -3.46 -12.29 15.78
N THR A 97 -3.95 -12.69 14.61
CA THR A 97 -3.66 -13.99 13.98
C THR A 97 -2.64 -13.90 12.83
N GLY A 98 -2.00 -12.73 12.65
CA GLY A 98 -1.08 -12.47 11.56
C GLY A 98 -1.74 -11.86 10.32
N PRO A 99 -0.94 -11.40 9.34
CA PRO A 99 -1.46 -10.82 8.10
C PRO A 99 -2.09 -11.93 7.23
N GLY A 100 -3.40 -11.83 6.99
CA GLY A 100 -4.11 -12.63 5.99
C GLY A 100 -4.84 -13.88 6.48
N THR A 101 -4.93 -14.12 7.79
CA THR A 101 -5.72 -15.23 8.35
C THR A 101 -7.14 -14.77 8.70
N LYS A 102 -7.92 -14.43 7.67
CA LYS A 102 -9.38 -14.59 7.79
C LYS A 102 -9.71 -15.96 7.19
N ASN A 103 -10.13 -16.89 8.04
CA ASN A 103 -10.83 -18.09 7.57
C ASN A 103 -12.15 -17.70 6.90
#